data_AF-A0A259ELE7-F1
#
_entry.id   AF-A0A259ELE7-F1
#
_cell.length_a   1.000
_cell.length_b   1.000
_cell.length_c   1.000
_cell.angle_alpha   90.00
_cell.angle_beta   90.00
_cell.angle_gamma   90.00
#
_symmetry.space_group_name_H-M   'P 1'
#
loop_
_entity.id
_entity.type
_entity.pdbx_description
1 polymer ?
#
loop_
_entity_poly.entity_id
_entity_poly.type
_entity_poly.pdbx_seq_one_letter_code
_entity_poly.pdbx_strand_id
1 'polypeptide(L)'
;MGYDHSMCLHAQVKSGVTVDQVAEVIKPLLEYWGAEINSEESSFNNKFSFDPETGDLDVETAGEVGYGYRDLVEEAASRLSQIVEGAGEIELRNHDTGDLDNAISVIEFGPSDEAIKAYIEKRDIDEGLELMKLHLPEEKIEAIRALIAS
;
A
#
# COMPACT_ATOMS: atom_id res chain seq x y z
N MET A 1 -7.36 21.13 -12.18
CA MET A 1 -7.42 21.30 -10.72
C MET A 1 -6.94 20.00 -10.14
N GLY A 2 -6.04 20.08 -9.16
CA GLY A 2 -5.42 18.94 -8.51
C GLY A 2 -5.44 19.08 -7.00
N TYR A 3 -4.67 18.24 -6.34
CA TYR A 3 -4.42 18.30 -4.90
C TYR A 3 -3.00 17.84 -4.60
N ASP A 4 -2.43 18.33 -3.50
CA ASP A 4 -1.18 17.81 -2.97
C ASP A 4 -1.40 16.43 -2.34
N HIS A 5 -0.58 15.45 -2.71
CA HIS A 5 -0.71 14.07 -2.24
C HIS A 5 0.61 13.46 -1.74
N SER A 6 0.45 12.37 -1.00
CA SER A 6 1.48 11.34 -0.85
C SER A 6 0.83 9.96 -0.97
N MET A 7 1.50 9.02 -1.62
CA MET A 7 1.06 7.63 -1.76
C MET A 7 2.18 6.68 -1.34
N CYS A 8 1.82 5.62 -0.62
CA CYS A 8 2.71 4.53 -0.26
C CYS A 8 2.05 3.19 -0.55
N LEU A 9 2.79 2.30 -1.20
CA LEU A 9 2.45 0.92 -1.48
C LEU A 9 3.68 0.06 -1.16
N HIS A 10 3.47 -0.94 -0.31
CA HIS A 10 4.43 -2.01 -0.07
C HIS A 10 3.73 -3.36 -0.28
N ALA A 11 4.32 -4.24 -1.08
CA ALA A 11 3.73 -5.54 -1.37
C ALA A 11 4.77 -6.64 -1.59
N GLN A 12 4.42 -7.86 -1.16
CA GLN A 12 5.12 -9.06 -1.58
C GLN A 12 4.53 -9.58 -2.89
N VAL A 13 5.35 -9.66 -3.93
CA VAL A 13 4.98 -10.21 -5.23
C VAL A 13 5.35 -11.70 -5.30
N LYS A 14 4.53 -12.51 -5.97
CA LYS A 14 4.76 -13.95 -6.16
C LYS A 14 6.14 -14.21 -6.75
N SER A 15 6.81 -15.26 -6.26
CA SER A 15 8.06 -15.75 -6.82
C SER A 15 7.97 -15.98 -8.33
N GLY A 16 9.00 -15.55 -9.06
CA GLY A 16 9.12 -15.74 -10.51
C GLY A 16 8.41 -14.68 -11.36
N VAL A 17 7.75 -13.70 -10.73
CA VAL A 17 7.28 -12.49 -11.43
C VAL A 17 8.46 -11.62 -11.81
N THR A 18 8.48 -11.14 -13.05
CA THR A 18 9.57 -10.31 -13.59
C THR A 18 9.30 -8.82 -13.41
N VAL A 19 10.36 -8.01 -13.53
CA VAL A 19 10.27 -6.54 -13.56
C VAL A 19 9.26 -6.06 -14.60
N ASP A 20 9.27 -6.63 -15.81
CA ASP A 20 8.33 -6.26 -16.88
C ASP A 20 6.87 -6.56 -16.52
N GLN A 21 6.61 -7.66 -15.82
CA GLN A 21 5.26 -8.02 -15.38
C GLN A 21 4.76 -7.07 -14.30
N VAL A 22 5.63 -6.70 -13.35
CA VAL A 22 5.29 -5.65 -12.37
C VAL A 22 5.04 -4.33 -13.09
N ALA A 23 5.92 -3.93 -14.01
CA ALA A 23 5.80 -2.69 -14.77
C ALA A 23 4.47 -2.60 -15.53
N GLU A 24 4.01 -3.69 -16.15
CA GLU A 24 2.71 -3.70 -16.85
C GLU A 24 1.52 -3.61 -15.87
N VAL A 25 1.65 -4.16 -14.68
CA VAL A 25 0.62 -4.11 -13.63
C VAL A 25 0.49 -2.71 -13.04
N ILE A 26 1.60 -2.04 -12.72
CA ILE A 26 1.60 -0.66 -12.18
C ILE A 26 1.77 0.41 -13.26
N LYS A 27 1.63 0.04 -14.54
CA LYS A 27 1.78 0.91 -15.69
C LYS A 27 1.01 2.23 -15.61
N PRO A 28 -0.25 2.28 -15.13
CA PRO A 28 -0.95 3.55 -14.99
C PRO A 28 -0.20 4.57 -14.12
N LEU A 29 0.50 4.10 -13.07
CA LEU A 29 1.31 4.95 -12.20
C LEU A 29 2.62 5.35 -12.86
N LEU A 30 3.32 4.40 -13.52
CA LEU A 30 4.56 4.67 -14.24
C LEU A 30 4.36 5.70 -15.36
N GLU A 31 3.29 5.55 -16.16
CA GLU A 31 2.95 6.48 -17.25
C GLU A 31 2.56 7.85 -16.71
N TYR A 32 1.81 7.91 -15.60
CA TYR A 32 1.44 9.18 -14.98
C TYR A 32 2.66 9.98 -14.51
N TRP A 33 3.62 9.29 -13.90
CA TRP A 33 4.83 9.92 -13.36
C TRP A 33 5.98 10.04 -14.35
N GLY A 34 5.85 9.44 -15.55
CA GLY A 34 6.94 9.36 -16.52
C GLY A 34 8.14 8.58 -15.98
N ALA A 35 7.89 7.56 -15.17
CA ALA A 35 8.90 6.80 -14.42
C ALA A 35 9.11 5.38 -14.99
N GLU A 36 10.20 4.75 -14.56
CA GLU A 36 10.49 3.34 -14.83
C GLU A 36 10.76 2.62 -13.50
N ILE A 37 10.59 1.29 -13.46
CA ILE A 37 10.94 0.52 -12.27
C ILE A 37 12.47 0.51 -12.09
N ASN A 38 12.92 0.69 -10.86
CA ASN A 38 14.31 0.73 -10.45
C ASN A 38 15.15 1.82 -11.16
N SER A 39 14.51 2.84 -11.73
CA SER A 39 15.22 4.02 -12.22
C SER A 39 15.38 5.04 -11.09
N GLU A 40 16.62 5.48 -10.86
CA GLU A 40 16.91 6.60 -9.97
C GLU A 40 16.74 7.92 -10.74
N GLU A 41 15.51 8.36 -10.96
CA GLU A 41 15.29 9.76 -11.34
C GLU A 41 15.19 10.65 -10.08
N SER A 42 16.34 11.25 -9.77
CA SER A 42 16.63 12.09 -8.59
C SER A 42 15.81 13.38 -8.42
N SER A 43 14.72 13.60 -9.15
CA SER A 43 14.14 14.95 -9.25
C SER A 43 12.94 15.21 -8.32
N PHE A 44 12.08 14.23 -8.03
CA PHE A 44 10.86 14.51 -7.25
C PHE A 44 10.32 13.27 -6.52
N ASN A 45 10.74 13.02 -5.28
CA ASN A 45 10.05 12.24 -4.22
C ASN A 45 9.28 10.95 -4.60
N ASN A 46 9.60 10.32 -5.73
CA ASN A 46 8.90 9.17 -6.26
C ASN A 46 9.89 8.02 -6.35
N LYS A 47 9.49 6.87 -5.82
CA LYS A 47 10.26 5.63 -5.82
C LYS A 47 9.38 4.55 -6.45
N PHE A 48 9.92 3.87 -7.44
CA PHE A 48 9.33 2.65 -8.00
C PHE A 48 10.42 1.60 -7.94
N SER A 49 10.37 0.71 -6.96
CA SER A 49 11.39 -0.32 -6.77
C SER A 49 10.77 -1.70 -6.71
N PHE A 50 11.40 -2.64 -7.40
CA PHE A 50 11.03 -4.05 -7.34
C PHE A 50 12.27 -4.91 -7.33
N ASP A 51 12.42 -5.73 -6.29
CA ASP A 51 13.44 -6.76 -6.20
C ASP A 51 12.83 -8.13 -6.60
N PRO A 52 13.21 -8.70 -7.76
CA PRO A 52 12.69 -9.99 -8.20
C PRO A 52 13.24 -11.19 -7.40
N GLU A 53 14.32 -11.02 -6.62
CA GLU A 53 14.88 -12.08 -5.77
C GLU A 53 14.09 -12.21 -4.47
N THR A 54 13.73 -11.09 -3.84
CA THR A 54 12.92 -11.09 -2.62
C THR A 54 11.42 -11.06 -2.91
N GLY A 55 11.02 -10.46 -4.03
CA GLY A 55 9.63 -10.18 -4.37
C GLY A 55 9.12 -8.85 -3.80
N ASP A 56 9.99 -8.03 -3.21
CA ASP A 56 9.58 -6.79 -2.55
C ASP A 56 9.30 -5.70 -3.60
N LEU A 57 8.06 -5.22 -3.61
CA LEU A 57 7.62 -4.06 -4.39
C LEU A 57 7.38 -2.88 -3.45
N ASP A 58 8.11 -1.78 -3.71
CA ASP A 58 7.92 -0.50 -3.06
C ASP A 58 7.52 0.56 -4.10
N VAL A 59 6.40 1.22 -3.87
CA VAL A 59 6.03 2.43 -4.61
C VAL A 59 5.72 3.55 -3.63
N GLU A 60 6.44 4.64 -3.77
CA GLU A 60 6.21 5.88 -3.02
C GLU A 60 6.06 7.01 -4.03
N THR A 61 5.04 7.85 -3.89
CA THR A 61 4.92 9.06 -4.72
C THR A 61 4.46 10.25 -3.90
N ALA A 62 4.88 11.45 -4.27
CA ALA A 62 4.44 12.69 -3.62
C ALA A 62 4.47 13.90 -4.56
N GLY A 63 3.58 14.85 -4.34
CA GLY A 63 3.50 16.10 -5.11
C GLY A 63 2.07 16.45 -5.52
N GLU A 64 1.91 17.33 -6.52
CA GLU A 64 0.59 17.72 -7.03
C GLU A 64 0.06 16.67 -8.01
N VAL A 65 -1.18 16.21 -7.82
CA VAL A 65 -1.85 15.25 -8.71
C VAL A 65 -3.23 15.73 -9.13
N GLY A 66 -3.72 15.27 -10.28
CA GLY A 66 -5.09 15.55 -10.73
C GLY A 66 -6.15 14.78 -9.93
N TYR A 67 -7.40 15.24 -9.94
CA TYR A 67 -8.51 14.56 -9.24
C TYR A 67 -8.77 13.11 -9.68
N GLY A 68 -8.36 12.73 -10.90
CA GLY A 68 -8.45 11.34 -11.40
C GLY A 68 -7.30 10.42 -10.94
N TYR A 69 -6.35 10.91 -10.15
CA TYR A 69 -5.21 10.10 -9.71
C TYR A 69 -5.62 8.90 -8.87
N ARG A 70 -6.67 9.06 -8.04
CA ARG A 70 -7.22 7.95 -7.24
C ARG A 70 -7.67 6.78 -8.11
N ASP A 71 -8.31 7.05 -9.25
CA ASP A 71 -8.79 6.00 -10.16
C ASP A 71 -7.61 5.18 -10.71
N LEU A 72 -6.46 5.82 -10.97
CA LEU A 72 -5.23 5.15 -11.41
C LEU A 72 -4.64 4.26 -10.31
N VAL A 73 -4.71 4.71 -9.05
CA VAL A 73 -4.27 3.93 -7.89
C VAL A 73 -5.18 2.71 -7.68
N GLU A 74 -6.49 2.88 -7.77
CA GLU A 74 -7.46 1.77 -7.67
C GLU A 74 -7.30 0.77 -8.84
N GLU A 75 -7.00 1.26 -10.05
CA GLU A 75 -6.68 0.41 -11.19
C GLU A 75 -5.40 -0.40 -10.94
N ALA A 76 -4.33 0.23 -10.45
CA ALA A 76 -3.09 -0.45 -10.11
C ALA A 76 -3.30 -1.50 -9.01
N ALA A 77 -4.05 -1.18 -7.95
CA ALA A 77 -4.42 -2.11 -6.87
C ALA A 77 -5.15 -3.35 -7.42
N SER A 78 -6.13 -3.16 -8.31
CA SER A 78 -6.86 -4.25 -8.95
C SER A 78 -5.96 -5.17 -9.79
N ARG A 79 -5.01 -4.59 -10.53
CA ARG A 79 -4.02 -5.35 -11.31
C ARG A 79 -3.02 -6.09 -10.42
N LEU A 80 -2.58 -5.46 -9.32
CA LEU A 80 -1.65 -6.03 -8.34
C LEU A 80 -2.19 -7.30 -7.71
N SER A 81 -3.48 -7.35 -7.40
CA SER A 81 -4.18 -8.54 -6.88
C SER A 81 -3.90 -9.84 -7.66
N GLN A 82 -3.51 -9.75 -8.94
CA GLN A 82 -3.19 -10.93 -9.76
C GLN A 82 -1.79 -11.50 -9.46
N ILE A 83 -0.84 -10.66 -9.03
CA ILE A 83 0.58 -11.01 -8.94
C ILE A 83 1.14 -11.01 -7.51
N VAL A 84 0.40 -10.53 -6.51
CA VAL A 84 0.86 -10.48 -5.11
C VAL A 84 0.71 -11.81 -4.37
N GLU A 85 1.63 -12.09 -3.45
CA GLU A 85 1.61 -13.31 -2.62
C GLU A 85 0.52 -13.25 -1.53
N GLY A 86 0.30 -12.06 -0.96
CA GLY A 86 -0.68 -11.79 0.09
C GLY A 86 -1.48 -10.53 -0.18
N ALA A 87 -2.45 -10.27 0.70
CA ALA A 87 -3.15 -9.00 0.69
C ALA A 87 -2.29 -7.90 1.32
N GLY A 88 -2.55 -6.66 0.91
CA GLY A 88 -1.87 -5.46 1.38
C GLY A 88 -2.74 -4.23 1.11
N GLU A 89 -2.17 -3.05 1.30
CA GLU A 89 -2.87 -1.79 1.15
C GLU A 89 -2.01 -0.72 0.50
N ILE A 90 -2.70 0.22 -0.15
CA ILE A 90 -2.13 1.48 -0.64
C ILE A 90 -2.69 2.59 0.24
N GLU A 91 -1.81 3.33 0.90
CA GLU A 91 -2.18 4.55 1.59
C GLU A 91 -2.08 5.72 0.62
N LEU A 92 -3.19 6.40 0.35
CA LEU A 92 -3.25 7.61 -0.46
C LEU A 92 -3.72 8.78 0.40
N ARG A 93 -2.87 9.79 0.53
CA ARG A 93 -3.15 10.99 1.33
C ARG A 93 -3.42 12.20 0.46
N ASN A 94 -4.46 12.96 0.78
CA ASN A 94 -4.75 14.27 0.23
C ASN A 94 -4.48 15.34 1.29
N HIS A 95 -3.50 16.22 1.04
CA HIS A 95 -3.07 17.25 1.99
C HIS A 95 -3.90 18.53 1.93
N ASP A 96 -4.80 18.66 0.94
CA ASP A 96 -5.58 19.89 0.70
C ASP A 96 -7.00 19.87 1.30
N THR A 97 -7.47 18.72 1.82
CA THR A 97 -8.88 18.56 2.25
C THR A 97 -9.26 19.47 3.42
N GLY A 98 -8.28 19.93 4.22
CA GLY A 98 -8.52 20.61 5.50
C GLY A 98 -9.23 19.74 6.55
N ASP A 99 -9.54 18.49 6.20
CA ASP A 99 -10.26 17.49 6.98
C ASP A 99 -9.33 16.30 7.15
N LEU A 100 -8.66 16.27 8.32
CA LEU A 100 -7.64 15.26 8.63
C LEU A 100 -8.20 13.84 8.66
N ASP A 101 -9.49 13.67 8.99
CA ASP A 101 -10.12 12.35 9.10
C ASP A 101 -10.38 11.75 7.70
N ASN A 102 -10.61 12.60 6.70
CA ASN A 102 -10.79 12.21 5.29
C ASN A 102 -9.54 12.43 4.44
N ALA A 103 -8.43 12.87 5.05
CA ALA A 103 -7.19 13.12 4.35
C ALA A 103 -6.52 11.81 3.91
N ILE A 104 -6.79 10.68 4.56
CA ILE A 104 -6.19 9.38 4.25
C ILE A 104 -7.26 8.46 3.64
N SER A 105 -6.97 7.92 2.47
CA SER A 105 -7.72 6.84 1.83
C SER A 105 -6.84 5.59 1.80
N VAL A 106 -7.33 4.51 2.40
CA VAL A 106 -6.69 3.18 2.30
C VAL A 106 -7.40 2.40 1.19
N ILE A 107 -6.61 1.81 0.30
CA ILE A 107 -7.08 0.98 -0.81
C ILE A 107 -6.49 -0.42 -0.64
N GLU A 108 -7.28 -1.37 -0.19
CA GLU A 108 -6.85 -2.75 -0.02
C GLU A 108 -6.82 -3.54 -1.34
N PHE A 109 -5.85 -4.43 -1.47
CA PHE A 109 -5.71 -5.34 -2.61
C PHE A 109 -5.20 -6.71 -2.13
N GLY A 110 -5.35 -7.73 -2.96
CA GLY A 110 -4.91 -9.07 -2.60
C GLY A 110 -5.46 -10.16 -3.53
N PRO A 111 -4.98 -11.40 -3.39
CA PRO A 111 -5.31 -12.47 -4.31
C PRO A 111 -6.78 -12.94 -4.24
N SER A 112 -7.51 -12.63 -3.15
CA SER A 112 -8.94 -12.87 -3.02
C SER A 112 -9.57 -11.97 -1.94
N ASP A 113 -10.90 -11.86 -1.95
CA ASP A 113 -11.67 -11.13 -0.95
C ASP A 113 -11.45 -11.71 0.47
N GLU A 114 -11.32 -13.04 0.59
CA GLU A 114 -11.02 -13.68 1.87
C GLU A 114 -9.64 -13.33 2.38
N ALA A 115 -8.63 -13.21 1.50
CA ALA A 115 -7.29 -12.80 1.88
C ALA A 115 -7.27 -11.33 2.35
N ILE A 116 -7.99 -10.45 1.63
CA ILE A 116 -8.15 -9.04 2.02
C ILE A 116 -8.85 -8.93 3.37
N LYS A 117 -9.95 -9.66 3.57
CA LYS A 117 -10.68 -9.65 4.84
C LYS A 117 -9.82 -10.13 6.00
N ALA A 118 -9.07 -11.22 5.83
CA ALA A 118 -8.16 -11.74 6.85
C ALA A 118 -7.03 -10.75 7.15
N TYR A 119 -6.53 -10.02 6.15
CA TYR A 119 -5.54 -8.97 6.32
C TYR A 119 -6.10 -7.79 7.13
N ILE A 120 -7.28 -7.27 6.78
CA ILE A 120 -7.95 -6.17 7.50
C ILE A 120 -8.18 -6.56 8.96
N GLU A 121 -8.76 -7.75 9.21
CA GLU A 121 -8.99 -8.22 10.57
C GLU A 121 -7.70 -8.27 11.38
N LYS A 122 -6.62 -8.80 10.79
CA LYS A 122 -5.31 -8.87 11.44
C LYS A 122 -4.72 -7.48 11.71
N ARG A 123 -4.74 -6.58 10.71
CA ARG A 123 -4.24 -5.20 10.82
C ARG A 123 -4.95 -4.47 11.95
N ASP A 124 -6.28 -4.47 11.95
CA ASP A 124 -7.08 -3.75 12.94
C ASP A 124 -6.84 -4.28 14.37
N ILE A 125 -6.66 -5.60 14.52
CA ILE A 125 -6.25 -6.22 15.79
C ILE A 125 -4.86 -5.74 16.20
N ASP A 126 -3.88 -5.82 15.31
CA ASP A 126 -2.49 -5.44 15.59
C ASP A 126 -2.37 -3.95 15.96
N GLU A 127 -3.05 -3.06 15.23
CA GLU A 127 -3.13 -1.63 15.55
C GLU A 127 -3.81 -1.37 16.90
N GLY A 128 -4.93 -2.05 17.16
CA GLY A 128 -5.63 -1.96 18.45
C GLY A 128 -4.75 -2.39 19.62
N LEU A 129 -3.99 -3.47 19.45
CA LEU A 129 -3.03 -3.94 20.46
C LEU A 129 -1.87 -2.96 20.65
N GLU A 130 -1.36 -2.36 19.58
CA GLU A 130 -0.29 -1.36 19.62
C GLU A 130 -0.71 -0.12 20.43
N LEU A 131 -1.91 0.40 20.18
CA LEU A 131 -2.47 1.52 20.96
C LEU A 131 -2.60 1.19 22.45
N MET A 132 -2.90 -0.07 22.78
CA MET A 132 -3.01 -0.51 24.17
C MET A 132 -1.65 -0.66 24.88
N LYS A 133 -0.53 -0.83 24.16
CA LYS A 133 0.82 -0.91 24.77
C LYS A 133 1.19 0.34 25.58
N LEU A 134 0.58 1.48 25.26
CA LEU A 134 0.74 2.73 26.03
C LEU A 134 0.11 2.67 27.43
N HIS A 135 -0.80 1.72 27.66
CA HIS A 135 -1.65 1.66 28.86
C HIS A 135 -1.61 0.32 29.59
N LEU A 136 -1.18 -0.75 28.91
CA LEU A 136 -1.15 -2.11 29.45
C LEU A 136 0.27 -2.70 29.37
N PRO A 137 0.68 -3.51 30.35
CA PRO A 137 1.94 -4.24 30.27
C PRO A 137 1.86 -5.33 29.19
N GLU A 138 3.01 -5.66 28.59
CA GLU A 138 3.19 -6.64 27.51
C GLU A 138 2.45 -7.97 27.76
N GLU A 139 2.55 -8.52 28.98
CA GLU A 139 1.91 -9.78 29.36
C GLU A 139 0.38 -9.77 29.16
N LYS A 140 -0.26 -8.61 29.36
CA LYS A 140 -1.71 -8.46 29.13
C LYS A 140 -2.05 -8.30 27.67
N ILE A 141 -1.19 -7.64 26.89
CA ILE A 141 -1.34 -7.53 25.44
C ILE A 141 -1.27 -8.92 24.81
N GLU A 142 -0.29 -9.73 25.21
CA GLU A 142 -0.15 -11.10 24.71
C GLU A 142 -1.31 -12.01 25.14
N ALA A 143 -1.84 -11.84 26.35
CA ALA A 143 -3.04 -12.55 26.78
C ALA A 143 -4.27 -12.18 25.94
N ILE A 144 -4.45 -10.90 25.58
CA ILE A 144 -5.55 -10.45 24.72
C ILE A 144 -5.36 -11.00 23.29
N ARG A 145 -4.14 -10.95 22.74
CA ARG A 145 -3.81 -11.53 21.43
C ARG A 145 -4.18 -13.01 21.37
N ALA A 146 -3.84 -13.79 22.40
CA ALA A 146 -4.18 -15.21 22.48
C ALA A 146 -5.69 -15.48 22.56
N LEU A 147 -6.47 -14.59 23.19
CA LEU A 147 -7.94 -14.71 23.28
C LEU A 147 -8.66 -14.37 21.98
N ILE A 148 -8.11 -13.45 21.19
CA ILE A 148 -8.69 -13.08 19.89
C ILE A 148 -8.37 -14.14 18.83
N ALA A 149 -7.23 -14.82 18.96
CA ALA A 149 -6.80 -15.89 18.04
C ALA A 149 -7.46 -17.26 18.30
N SER A 150 -8.28 -17.41 19.35
CA SER A 150 -8.94 -18.66 19.76
C SER A 150 -10.39 -18.76 19.27
#